data_AF-A0A7R9VXT5-F1
#
_entry.id   AF-A0A7R9VXT5-F1
#
_cell.length_a   1.000
_cell.length_b   1.000
_cell.length_c   1.000
_cell.angle_alpha   90.00
_cell.angle_beta   90.00
_cell.angle_gamma   90.00
#
_symmetry.space_group_name_H-M   'P 1'
#
loop_
_entity.id
_entity.type
_entity.pdbx_description
1 polymer ?
#
loop_
_entity_poly.entity_id
_entity_poly.type
_entity_poly.pdbx_seq_one_letter_code
_entity_poly.pdbx_strand_id
1 'polypeptide(L)'
;MSYSYAATAVQTEYPRSAYGNSTTTTNGRYGSQYSAQHESRPTKPMNSYPPTRRRNGSLAFNVNYYLQPKQRLNTLFALHAFFSVVLGAIGYIWPSLATHLFFTTESSREFGVARAILRLFCSLVAAQGVMIWKARAINDGEIKRAFVRAYFGCFLLSSLALIAEHMGNEGVVSGKFFGIMKIVVMVALTVGYGWFTFFQPPTVYALQSHYN
;
A
#
# COMPACT_ATOMS: atom_id res chain seq x y z
N MET A 1 35.70 33.62 -14.90
CA MET A 1 35.80 32.28 -15.53
C MET A 1 34.38 31.79 -15.77
N SER A 2 33.92 31.83 -17.02
CA SER A 2 32.56 31.49 -17.42
C SER A 2 32.58 30.12 -18.10
N TYR A 3 31.91 29.13 -17.51
CA TYR A 3 31.79 27.81 -18.11
C TYR A 3 30.60 27.80 -19.07
N SER A 4 30.91 27.70 -20.36
CA SER A 4 29.95 27.44 -21.43
C SER A 4 29.66 25.94 -21.46
N TYR A 5 28.44 25.54 -21.13
CA TYR A 5 28.01 24.15 -21.24
C TYR A 5 27.41 23.92 -22.63
N ALA A 6 28.15 23.20 -23.47
CA ALA A 6 27.61 22.67 -24.72
C ALA A 6 26.64 21.53 -24.40
N ALA A 7 25.35 21.74 -24.67
CA ALA A 7 24.32 20.74 -24.54
C ALA A 7 24.37 19.78 -25.74
N THR A 8 25.00 18.63 -25.58
CA THR A 8 24.93 17.53 -26.55
C THR A 8 23.58 16.85 -26.41
N ALA A 9 22.67 17.11 -27.34
CA ALA A 9 21.38 16.43 -27.42
C ALA A 9 21.58 14.98 -27.83
N VAL A 10 21.48 14.06 -26.87
CA VAL A 10 21.41 12.61 -27.14
C VAL A 10 19.96 12.29 -27.53
N GLN A 11 19.73 12.12 -28.83
CA GLN A 11 18.49 11.54 -29.36
C GLN A 11 18.40 10.09 -28.86
N THR A 12 17.57 9.87 -27.85
CA THR A 12 17.21 8.52 -27.39
C THR A 12 16.08 8.02 -28.28
N GLU A 13 16.45 7.20 -29.25
CA GLU A 13 15.53 6.45 -30.09
C GLU A 13 14.79 5.44 -29.20
N TYR A 14 13.53 5.72 -28.87
CA TYR A 14 12.71 4.79 -28.10
C TYR A 14 12.41 3.56 -28.95
N PRO A 15 12.74 2.34 -28.51
CA PRO A 15 12.30 1.14 -29.20
C PRO A 15 10.76 1.06 -29.11
N ARG A 16 10.10 1.18 -30.27
CA ARG A 16 8.67 0.87 -30.43
C ARG A 16 8.42 -0.54 -29.92
N SER A 17 7.87 -0.68 -28.73
CA SER A 17 7.38 -1.96 -28.23
C SER A 17 6.22 -2.40 -29.13
N ALA A 18 6.46 -3.45 -29.90
CA ALA A 18 5.45 -4.15 -30.65
C ALA A 18 4.36 -4.63 -29.68
N TYR A 19 3.17 -4.06 -29.80
CA TYR A 19 1.95 -4.64 -29.25
C TYR A 19 1.70 -5.96 -29.99
N GLY A 20 2.31 -7.04 -29.48
CA GLY A 20 1.97 -8.39 -29.85
C GLY A 20 0.60 -8.74 -29.27
N ASN A 21 -0.42 -8.76 -30.12
CA ASN A 21 -1.68 -9.45 -29.85
C ASN A 21 -1.39 -10.95 -29.76
N SER A 22 -1.04 -11.44 -28.58
CA SER A 22 -0.99 -12.86 -28.28
C SER A 22 -2.40 -13.36 -27.97
N THR A 23 -3.16 -13.60 -29.03
CA THR A 23 -4.39 -14.39 -28.98
C THR A 23 -4.00 -15.84 -28.80
N THR A 24 -3.64 -16.25 -27.57
CA THR A 24 -3.46 -17.67 -27.25
C THR A 24 -4.84 -18.29 -27.02
N THR A 25 -5.44 -18.73 -28.12
CA THR A 25 -6.52 -19.72 -28.13
C THR A 25 -5.95 -21.06 -27.69
N THR A 26 -5.94 -21.33 -26.39
CA THR A 26 -5.85 -22.70 -25.88
C THR A 26 -7.27 -23.26 -25.77
N ASN A 27 -7.67 -23.96 -26.83
CA ASN A 27 -8.80 -24.89 -26.83
C ASN A 27 -8.56 -26.00 -25.80
N GLY A 28 -8.93 -25.72 -24.55
CA GLY A 28 -9.01 -26.68 -23.46
C GLY A 28 -10.38 -27.34 -23.47
N ARG A 29 -10.46 -28.45 -24.20
CA ARG A 29 -11.54 -29.43 -24.27
C ARG A 29 -11.91 -29.94 -22.87
N TYR A 30 -12.81 -29.25 -22.18
CA TYR A 30 -13.57 -29.85 -21.07
C TYR A 30 -14.84 -30.48 -21.65
N GLY A 31 -14.75 -31.78 -21.92
CA GLY A 31 -15.93 -32.61 -21.96
C GLY A 31 -16.49 -32.70 -20.55
N SER A 32 -17.74 -32.30 -20.37
CA SER A 32 -18.57 -32.81 -19.29
C SER A 32 -20.01 -32.85 -19.77
N GLN A 33 -20.51 -34.07 -19.85
CA GLN A 33 -21.90 -34.41 -20.08
C GLN A 33 -22.77 -33.74 -19.03
N TYR A 34 -23.57 -32.76 -19.42
CA TYR A 34 -24.77 -32.40 -18.67
C TYR A 34 -25.96 -32.97 -19.41
N SER A 35 -26.25 -34.22 -19.06
CA SER A 35 -27.54 -34.85 -19.25
C SER A 35 -28.62 -33.92 -18.72
N ALA A 36 -29.63 -33.68 -19.55
CA ALA A 36 -30.84 -32.99 -19.19
C ALA A 36 -31.53 -33.73 -18.03
N GLN A 37 -31.48 -33.15 -16.83
CA GLN A 37 -32.38 -33.51 -15.75
C GLN A 37 -33.28 -32.33 -15.46
N HIS A 38 -34.48 -32.47 -16.00
CA HIS A 38 -35.62 -31.58 -15.89
C HIS A 38 -36.13 -31.65 -14.46
N GLU A 39 -35.54 -30.89 -13.54
CA GLU A 39 -35.99 -30.87 -12.14
C GLU A 39 -36.94 -29.69 -11.89
N SER A 40 -38.20 -30.07 -11.70
CA SER A 40 -39.33 -29.26 -11.31
C SER A 40 -39.00 -28.27 -10.18
N ARG A 41 -39.17 -26.98 -10.47
CA ARG A 41 -39.12 -25.87 -9.50
C ARG A 41 -40.10 -26.12 -8.34
N PRO A 42 -39.62 -26.26 -7.09
CA PRO A 42 -40.46 -26.05 -5.92
C PRO A 42 -40.64 -24.55 -5.74
N THR A 43 -41.88 -24.08 -5.85
CA THR A 43 -42.29 -22.74 -5.43
C THR A 43 -42.07 -22.63 -3.92
N LYS A 44 -40.93 -22.06 -3.50
CA LYS A 44 -40.69 -21.74 -2.10
C LYS A 44 -41.76 -20.73 -1.64
N PRO A 45 -42.48 -21.00 -0.54
CA PRO A 45 -43.40 -20.05 0.03
C PRO A 45 -42.65 -18.77 0.43
N MET A 46 -43.27 -17.65 0.09
CA MET A 46 -42.86 -16.28 0.35
C MET A 46 -42.83 -16.06 1.88
N ASN A 47 -41.73 -16.48 2.52
CA ASN A 47 -41.59 -16.41 3.96
C ASN A 47 -40.88 -15.11 4.35
N SER A 48 -41.65 -14.25 4.99
CA SER A 48 -41.25 -13.29 6.02
C SER A 48 -39.91 -12.57 5.82
N TYR A 49 -39.98 -11.28 5.52
CA TYR A 49 -38.88 -10.34 5.68
C TYR A 49 -38.09 -10.64 6.97
N PRO A 50 -36.75 -10.76 6.90
CA PRO A 50 -35.96 -10.99 8.09
C PRO A 50 -36.22 -9.85 9.08
N PRO A 51 -36.42 -10.16 10.37
CA PRO A 51 -36.69 -9.15 11.37
C PRO A 51 -35.55 -8.12 11.34
N THR A 52 -35.91 -6.86 11.13
CA THR A 52 -35.00 -5.72 11.27
C THR A 52 -34.43 -5.77 12.68
N ARG A 53 -33.21 -6.29 12.80
CA ARG A 53 -32.47 -6.42 14.06
C ARG A 53 -32.29 -5.02 14.63
N ARG A 54 -33.17 -4.63 15.55
CA ARG A 54 -33.09 -3.36 16.31
C ARG A 54 -31.68 -3.27 16.88
N ARG A 55 -30.90 -2.37 16.30
CA ARG A 55 -29.53 -2.03 16.69
C ARG A 55 -29.62 -1.21 17.98
N ASN A 56 -29.94 -1.86 19.10
CA ASN A 56 -29.92 -1.20 20.40
C ASN A 56 -28.47 -0.76 20.67
N GLY A 57 -28.29 0.56 20.70
CA GLY A 57 -27.01 1.24 20.66
C GLY A 57 -26.27 1.23 21.98
N SER A 58 -25.58 0.13 22.27
CA SER A 58 -24.39 0.23 23.12
C SER A 58 -23.26 0.82 22.26
N LEU A 59 -22.98 2.12 22.42
CA LEU A 59 -21.76 2.81 21.96
C LEU A 59 -20.46 2.21 22.55
N ALA A 60 -20.54 1.06 23.23
CA ALA A 60 -19.40 0.25 23.60
C ALA A 60 -18.62 -0.11 22.34
N PHE A 61 -17.49 0.56 22.18
CA PHE A 61 -16.50 0.33 21.14
C PHE A 61 -16.18 -1.17 21.14
N ASN A 62 -16.78 -1.91 20.20
CA ASN A 62 -16.64 -3.37 20.16
C ASN A 62 -15.26 -3.67 19.60
N VAL A 63 -14.24 -3.62 20.47
CA VAL A 63 -12.83 -3.88 20.12
C VAL A 63 -12.70 -5.24 19.44
N ASN A 64 -13.57 -6.19 19.81
CA ASN A 64 -13.63 -7.53 19.24
C ASN A 64 -13.98 -7.57 17.74
N TYR A 65 -14.72 -6.58 17.23
CA TYR A 65 -15.00 -6.45 15.78
C TYR A 65 -13.68 -6.26 15.02
N TYR A 66 -12.87 -5.27 15.44
CA TYR A 66 -11.56 -4.95 14.84
C TYR A 66 -10.53 -6.07 14.98
N LEU A 67 -10.72 -7.01 15.92
CA LEU A 67 -9.85 -8.16 16.09
C LEU A 67 -10.10 -9.29 15.08
N GLN A 68 -11.14 -9.22 14.23
CA GLN A 68 -11.31 -10.21 13.17
C GLN A 68 -10.19 -10.07 12.11
N PRO A 69 -9.55 -11.18 11.66
CA PRO A 69 -8.37 -11.12 10.77
C PRO A 69 -8.57 -10.25 9.51
N LYS A 70 -9.74 -10.37 8.87
CA LYS A 70 -10.12 -9.57 7.68
C LYS A 70 -10.19 -8.07 7.98
N GLN A 71 -10.69 -7.72 9.16
CA GLN A 71 -10.83 -6.34 9.58
C GLN A 71 -9.51 -5.74 10.02
N ARG A 72 -8.62 -6.53 10.64
CA ARG A 72 -7.26 -6.09 10.98
C ARG A 72 -6.51 -5.60 9.74
N LEU A 73 -6.53 -6.38 8.66
CA LEU A 73 -5.87 -6.01 7.41
C LEU A 73 -6.49 -4.75 6.79
N ASN A 74 -7.82 -4.67 6.73
CA ASN A 74 -8.50 -3.49 6.21
C ASN A 74 -8.23 -2.24 7.07
N THR A 75 -8.16 -2.39 8.40
CA THR A 75 -7.84 -1.30 9.33
C THR A 75 -6.40 -0.84 9.13
N LEU A 76 -5.47 -1.76 8.97
CA LEU A 76 -4.07 -1.46 8.68
C LEU A 76 -3.91 -0.70 7.36
N PHE A 77 -4.58 -1.15 6.28
CA PHE A 77 -4.63 -0.41 5.02
C PHE A 77 -5.32 0.95 5.15
N ALA A 78 -6.39 1.04 5.94
CA ALA A 78 -7.09 2.31 6.16
C ALA A 78 -6.20 3.33 6.87
N LEU A 79 -5.54 2.91 7.95
CA LEU A 79 -4.63 3.75 8.73
C LEU A 79 -3.43 4.16 7.89
N HIS A 80 -2.79 3.21 7.20
CA HIS A 80 -1.65 3.52 6.35
C HIS A 80 -2.06 4.47 5.21
N ALA A 81 -3.17 4.22 4.52
CA ALA A 81 -3.68 5.14 3.51
C ALA A 81 -3.93 6.54 4.07
N PHE A 82 -4.60 6.64 5.22
CA PHE A 82 -4.92 7.91 5.87
C PHE A 82 -3.64 8.68 6.24
N PHE A 83 -2.72 8.05 6.98
CA PHE A 83 -1.47 8.70 7.39
C PHE A 83 -0.60 9.07 6.20
N SER A 84 -0.52 8.22 5.16
CA SER A 84 0.26 8.54 3.96
C SER A 84 -0.31 9.73 3.19
N VAL A 85 -1.62 9.82 3.02
CA VAL A 85 -2.25 11.00 2.40
C VAL A 85 -2.01 12.25 3.25
N VAL A 86 -2.27 12.19 4.55
CA VAL A 86 -2.16 13.36 5.45
C VAL A 86 -0.70 13.82 5.57
N LEU A 87 0.22 12.94 5.92
CA LEU A 87 1.64 13.29 6.09
C LEU A 87 2.29 13.66 4.76
N GLY A 88 1.94 12.97 3.67
CA GLY A 88 2.40 13.32 2.33
C GLY A 88 1.90 14.70 1.87
N ALA A 89 0.61 15.01 2.08
CA ALA A 89 0.06 16.32 1.73
C ALA A 89 0.66 17.45 2.59
N ILE A 90 0.77 17.26 3.91
CA ILE A 90 1.36 18.25 4.81
C ILE A 90 2.83 18.50 4.43
N GLY A 91 3.62 17.44 4.22
CA GLY A 91 5.02 17.58 3.85
C GLY A 91 5.23 18.19 2.46
N TYR A 92 4.29 17.99 1.54
CA TYR A 92 4.32 18.62 0.21
C TYR A 92 4.02 20.12 0.26
N ILE A 93 2.96 20.51 0.99
CA ILE A 93 2.50 21.91 1.11
C ILE A 93 3.46 22.74 1.97
N TRP A 94 3.92 22.19 3.10
CA TRP A 94 4.85 22.85 4.03
C TRP A 94 6.20 22.13 4.09
N PRO A 95 6.98 22.15 2.99
CA PRO A 95 8.22 21.39 2.92
C PRO A 95 9.27 21.94 3.88
N SER A 96 9.23 23.22 4.27
CA SER A 96 10.19 23.77 5.24
C SER A 96 10.05 23.11 6.60
N LEU A 97 8.81 22.92 7.09
CA LEU A 97 8.53 22.22 8.33
C LEU A 97 9.01 20.76 8.26
N ALA A 98 8.71 20.10 7.14
CA ALA A 98 9.12 18.73 6.93
C ALA A 98 10.64 18.61 6.80
N THR A 99 11.33 19.54 6.12
CA THR A 99 12.80 19.54 6.02
C THR A 99 13.42 19.66 7.40
N HIS A 100 12.93 20.51 8.30
CA HIS A 100 13.47 20.58 9.67
C HIS A 100 13.25 19.31 10.50
N LEU A 101 12.15 18.59 10.28
CA LEU A 101 11.87 17.33 10.99
C LEU A 101 12.65 16.15 10.39
N PHE A 102 12.86 16.15 9.08
CA PHE A 102 13.45 15.02 8.36
C PHE A 102 14.94 15.17 8.07
N PHE A 103 15.44 16.40 7.95
CA PHE A 103 16.80 16.70 7.56
C PHE A 103 17.49 17.68 8.51
N THR A 104 18.63 17.27 9.04
CA THR A 104 19.61 18.22 9.59
C THR A 104 20.44 18.73 8.42
N THR A 105 20.22 19.98 8.00
CA THR A 105 21.00 20.62 6.93
C THR A 105 21.85 21.73 7.50
N GLU A 106 23.13 21.77 7.15
CA GLU A 106 24.06 22.79 7.65
C GLU A 106 24.18 23.98 6.68
N SER A 107 24.03 23.72 5.36
CA SER A 107 24.13 24.76 4.34
C SER A 107 22.78 25.13 3.70
N SER A 108 22.65 26.40 3.27
CA SER A 108 21.47 26.86 2.52
C SER A 108 21.27 26.13 1.19
N ARG A 109 22.38 25.67 0.58
CA ARG A 109 22.34 24.89 -0.66
C ARG A 109 21.75 23.51 -0.44
N GLU A 110 22.23 22.79 0.58
CA GLU A 110 21.66 21.48 0.99
C GLU A 110 20.19 21.61 1.34
N PHE A 111 19.80 22.66 2.05
CA PHE A 111 18.40 22.92 2.38
C PHE A 111 17.53 23.09 1.12
N GLY A 112 18.06 23.74 0.08
CA GLY A 112 17.39 23.85 -1.22
C GLY A 112 17.14 22.49 -1.89
N VAL A 113 18.17 21.65 -1.93
CA VAL A 113 18.12 20.30 -2.54
C VAL A 113 17.21 19.38 -1.72
N ALA A 114 17.37 19.35 -0.40
CA ALA A 114 16.55 18.55 0.51
C ALA A 114 15.06 18.87 0.36
N ARG A 115 14.70 20.15 0.24
CA ARG A 115 13.32 20.58 0.02
C ARG A 115 12.74 20.06 -1.30
N ALA A 116 13.53 20.07 -2.38
CA ALA A 116 13.09 19.57 -3.68
C ALA A 116 12.85 18.05 -3.65
N ILE A 117 13.80 17.29 -3.11
CA ILE A 117 13.70 15.84 -2.95
C ILE A 117 12.54 15.47 -2.03
N LEU A 118 12.39 16.18 -0.92
CA LEU A 118 11.33 15.92 0.06
C LEU A 118 9.95 16.15 -0.54
N ARG A 119 9.73 17.20 -1.35
CA ARG A 119 8.45 17.40 -2.05
C ARG A 119 8.12 16.22 -2.96
N LEU A 120 9.08 15.74 -3.74
CA LEU A 120 8.89 14.57 -4.60
C LEU A 120 8.50 13.35 -3.76
N PHE A 121 9.24 13.08 -2.69
CA PHE A 121 8.94 11.96 -1.79
C PHE A 121 7.56 12.09 -1.13
N CYS A 122 7.21 13.25 -0.61
CA CYS A 122 5.90 13.52 0.01
C CYS A 122 4.74 13.36 -1.00
N SER A 123 4.93 13.79 -2.25
CA SER A 123 3.93 13.58 -3.31
C SER A 123 3.75 12.09 -3.64
N LEU A 124 4.84 11.32 -3.67
CA LEU A 124 4.81 9.88 -3.88
C LEU A 124 4.09 9.17 -2.73
N VAL A 125 4.39 9.54 -1.48
CA VAL A 125 3.74 8.98 -0.29
C VAL A 125 2.24 9.30 -0.29
N ALA A 126 1.85 10.53 -0.64
CA ALA A 126 0.43 10.87 -0.76
C ALA A 126 -0.28 10.04 -1.85
N ALA A 127 0.36 9.88 -3.02
CA ALA A 127 -0.16 9.07 -4.11
C ALA A 127 -0.30 7.58 -3.71
N GLN A 128 0.69 7.03 -3.01
CA GLN A 128 0.62 5.68 -2.43
C GLN A 128 -0.58 5.55 -1.47
N GLY A 129 -0.82 6.55 -0.62
CA GLY A 129 -1.97 6.57 0.27
C GLY A 129 -3.31 6.50 -0.47
N VAL A 130 -3.47 7.27 -1.55
CA VAL A 130 -4.67 7.21 -2.41
C VAL A 130 -4.81 5.84 -3.08
N MET A 131 -3.70 5.28 -3.59
CA MET A 131 -3.68 3.94 -4.19
C MET A 131 -4.12 2.87 -3.19
N ILE A 132 -3.59 2.87 -1.96
CA ILE A 132 -4.02 1.94 -0.90
C ILE A 132 -5.50 2.12 -0.60
N TRP A 133 -5.98 3.37 -0.51
CA TRP A 133 -7.38 3.65 -0.23
C TRP A 133 -8.31 3.00 -1.27
N LYS A 134 -7.94 3.07 -2.55
CA LYS A 134 -8.68 2.40 -3.64
C LYS A 134 -8.51 0.88 -3.59
N ALA A 135 -7.31 0.38 -3.29
CA ALA A 135 -7.05 -1.06 -3.17
C ALA A 135 -7.88 -1.74 -2.06
N ARG A 136 -8.34 -1.00 -1.04
CA ARG A 136 -9.25 -1.52 -0.01
C ARG A 136 -10.60 -1.96 -0.56
N ALA A 137 -11.09 -1.30 -1.62
CA ALA A 137 -12.37 -1.65 -2.26
C ALA A 137 -12.28 -2.91 -3.12
N ILE A 138 -11.07 -3.34 -3.48
CA ILE A 138 -10.85 -4.59 -4.22
C ILE A 138 -11.13 -5.76 -3.27
N ASN A 139 -11.98 -6.70 -3.68
CA ASN A 139 -12.31 -7.88 -2.86
C ASN A 139 -11.42 -9.09 -3.15
N ASP A 140 -10.49 -8.98 -4.10
CA ASP A 140 -9.54 -10.02 -4.44
C ASP A 140 -8.43 -10.17 -3.38
N GLY A 141 -8.33 -11.38 -2.83
CA GLY A 141 -7.34 -11.76 -1.84
C GLY A 141 -5.91 -11.81 -2.34
N GLU A 142 -5.70 -12.32 -3.56
CA GLU A 142 -4.37 -12.44 -4.17
C GLU A 142 -3.79 -11.05 -4.45
N ILE A 143 -4.62 -10.12 -4.94
CA ILE A 143 -4.21 -8.72 -5.12
C ILE A 143 -3.82 -8.09 -3.78
N LYS A 144 -4.63 -8.26 -2.72
CA LYS A 144 -4.30 -7.74 -1.39
C LYS A 144 -2.99 -8.33 -0.87
N ARG A 145 -2.78 -9.62 -1.05
CA ARG A 145 -1.53 -10.30 -0.65
C ARG A 145 -0.32 -9.77 -1.41
N ALA A 146 -0.45 -9.51 -2.71
CA ALA A 146 0.59 -8.89 -3.52
C ALA A 146 0.93 -7.48 -2.99
N PHE A 147 -0.08 -6.67 -2.64
CA PHE A 147 0.15 -5.36 -2.01
C PHE A 147 0.89 -5.49 -0.68
N VAL A 148 0.47 -6.39 0.22
CA VAL A 148 1.15 -6.60 1.52
C VAL A 148 2.63 -6.98 1.31
N ARG A 149 2.91 -7.90 0.38
CA ARG A 149 4.28 -8.31 0.04
C ARG A 149 5.12 -7.18 -0.54
N ALA A 150 4.55 -6.38 -1.44
CA ALA A 150 5.23 -5.22 -2.01
C ALA A 150 5.58 -4.18 -0.93
N TYR A 151 4.64 -3.89 -0.01
CA TYR A 151 4.90 -3.00 1.11
C TYR A 151 5.96 -3.55 2.07
N PHE A 152 5.90 -4.85 2.39
CA PHE A 152 6.94 -5.50 3.19
C PHE A 152 8.32 -5.33 2.56
N GLY A 153 8.48 -5.62 1.27
CA GLY A 153 9.76 -5.45 0.57
C GLY A 153 10.23 -3.99 0.56
N CYS A 154 9.33 -3.06 0.27
CA CYS A 154 9.64 -1.62 0.27
C CYS A 154 10.11 -1.12 1.64
N PHE A 155 9.39 -1.49 2.72
CA PHE A 155 9.76 -1.08 4.08
C PHE A 155 11.03 -1.78 4.57
N LEU A 156 11.25 -3.04 4.22
CA LEU A 156 12.48 -3.75 4.55
C LEU A 156 13.70 -3.06 3.92
N LEU A 157 13.64 -2.78 2.61
CA LEU A 157 14.72 -2.08 1.90
C LEU A 157 14.94 -0.67 2.45
N SER A 158 13.86 0.06 2.75
CA SER A 158 13.94 1.40 3.36
C SER A 158 14.58 1.34 4.75
N SER A 159 14.23 0.34 5.57
CA SER A 159 14.80 0.14 6.90
C SER A 159 16.29 -0.15 6.83
N LEU A 160 16.71 -1.05 5.91
CA LEU A 160 18.12 -1.37 5.70
C LEU A 160 18.92 -0.16 5.24
N ALA A 161 18.38 0.62 4.30
CA ALA A 161 19.02 1.86 3.84
C ALA A 161 19.20 2.86 4.99
N LEU A 162 18.18 3.05 5.84
CA LEU A 162 18.26 3.95 6.99
C LEU A 162 19.26 3.46 8.06
N ILE A 163 19.33 2.14 8.30
CA ILE A 163 20.30 1.56 9.23
C ILE A 163 21.73 1.75 8.70
N ALA A 164 21.95 1.49 7.41
CA ALA A 164 23.26 1.69 6.78
C ALA A 164 23.71 3.16 6.86
N GLU A 165 22.82 4.10 6.55
CA GLU A 165 23.09 5.54 6.66
C GLU A 165 23.39 5.95 8.11
N HIS A 166 22.63 5.42 9.08
CA HIS A 166 22.84 5.72 10.49
C HIS A 166 24.16 5.15 11.03
N MET A 167 24.60 3.99 10.54
CA MET A 167 25.90 3.40 10.90
C MET A 167 27.08 4.18 10.34
N GLY A 168 26.93 4.81 9.17
CA GLY A 168 27.94 5.68 8.59
C GLY A 168 28.18 6.95 9.41
N ASN A 169 27.24 7.34 10.29
CA ASN A 169 27.26 8.59 11.06
C ASN A 169 27.50 9.84 10.19
N GLU A 170 27.22 9.72 8.89
CA GLU A 170 27.30 10.80 7.92
C GLU A 170 25.91 11.39 7.68
N GLY A 171 25.86 12.71 7.54
CA GLY A 171 24.70 13.42 7.01
C GLY A 171 23.44 13.47 7.89
N VAL A 172 22.33 13.66 7.17
CA VAL A 172 20.94 14.03 7.53
C VAL A 172 20.35 13.34 8.77
N VAL A 173 20.90 12.20 9.19
CA VAL A 173 20.43 11.35 10.29
C VAL A 173 21.23 11.56 11.59
N SER A 174 22.18 12.51 11.61
CA SER A 174 23.01 12.84 12.78
C SER A 174 22.22 13.32 14.01
N GLY A 175 20.96 13.71 13.83
CA GLY A 175 20.01 13.94 14.92
C GLY A 175 19.66 12.61 15.61
N LYS A 176 20.54 12.16 16.52
CA LYS A 176 20.48 10.84 17.21
C LYS A 176 19.07 10.40 17.58
N PHE A 177 18.24 11.31 18.10
CA PHE A 177 16.87 10.99 18.48
C PHE A 177 15.91 10.81 17.28
N PHE A 178 15.81 11.79 16.38
CA PHE A 178 14.89 11.74 15.24
C PHE A 178 15.27 10.69 14.20
N GLY A 179 16.57 10.42 14.02
CA GLY A 179 17.07 9.36 13.16
C GLY A 179 16.66 7.98 13.65
N ILE A 180 16.91 7.68 14.93
CA ILE A 180 16.51 6.41 15.55
C ILE A 180 14.99 6.24 15.50
N MET A 181 14.21 7.29 15.77
CA MET A 181 12.75 7.23 15.69
C MET A 181 12.25 6.80 14.31
N LYS A 182 12.85 7.30 13.21
CA LYS A 182 12.48 6.88 11.85
C LYS A 182 12.81 5.41 11.61
N ILE A 183 13.97 4.95 12.07
CA ILE A 183 14.37 3.54 11.97
C ILE A 183 13.38 2.66 12.73
N VAL A 184 13.04 3.02 13.97
CA VAL A 184 12.08 2.28 14.80
C VAL A 184 10.72 2.19 14.11
N VAL A 185 10.21 3.30 13.57
CA VAL A 185 8.93 3.31 12.83
C VAL A 185 9.00 2.43 11.58
N MET A 186 10.08 2.51 10.79
CA MET A 186 10.24 1.71 9.58
C MET A 186 10.39 0.21 9.87
N VAL A 187 11.13 -0.15 10.92
CA VAL A 187 11.25 -1.54 11.38
C VAL A 187 9.90 -2.04 11.90
N ALA A 188 9.17 -1.24 12.68
CA ALA A 188 7.85 -1.61 13.18
C ALA A 188 6.84 -1.83 12.03
N LEU A 189 6.85 -0.98 11.00
CA LEU A 189 6.06 -1.18 9.79
C LEU A 189 6.47 -2.45 9.03
N THR A 190 7.78 -2.69 8.88
CA THR A 190 8.31 -3.90 8.23
C THR A 190 7.86 -5.16 8.96
N VAL A 191 7.99 -5.20 10.29
CA VAL A 191 7.54 -6.31 11.12
C VAL A 191 6.02 -6.47 11.05
N GLY A 192 5.28 -5.36 11.11
CA GLY A 192 3.82 -5.37 10.98
C GLY A 192 3.38 -6.01 9.66
N TYR A 193 3.89 -5.54 8.54
CA TYR A 193 3.57 -6.10 7.21
C TYR A 193 4.13 -7.51 6.99
N GLY A 194 5.31 -7.81 7.54
CA GLY A 194 5.92 -9.14 7.53
C GLY A 194 5.06 -10.16 8.27
N TRP A 195 4.48 -9.77 9.42
CA TRP A 195 3.57 -10.62 10.18
C TRP A 195 2.37 -11.07 9.34
N PHE A 196 1.73 -10.14 8.61
CA PHE A 196 0.63 -10.45 7.69
C PHE A 196 1.07 -11.29 6.48
N THR A 197 2.34 -11.20 6.09
CA THR A 197 2.88 -11.94 4.93
C THR A 197 3.19 -13.40 5.25
N PHE A 198 3.79 -13.67 6.41
CA PHE A 198 4.29 -15.00 6.77
C PHE A 198 3.38 -15.80 7.70
N PHE A 199 2.66 -15.14 8.61
CA PHE A 199 1.93 -15.82 9.69
C PHE A 199 0.42 -15.88 9.50
N GLN A 200 -0.16 -15.13 8.54
CA GLN A 200 -1.60 -15.23 8.27
C GLN A 200 -1.92 -16.30 7.21
N PRO A 201 -2.87 -17.21 7.49
CA PRO A 201 -3.30 -18.21 6.53
C PRO A 201 -4.00 -17.56 5.32
N PRO A 202 -3.98 -18.22 4.13
CA PRO A 202 -4.58 -17.69 2.89
C PRO A 202 -6.06 -17.33 3.02
N THR A 203 -6.75 -17.95 3.98
CA THR A 203 -8.19 -17.74 4.26
C THR A 203 -8.54 -16.32 4.71
N VAL A 204 -7.57 -15.54 5.22
CA VAL A 204 -7.79 -14.13 5.54
C VAL A 204 -8.01 -13.29 4.27
N TYR A 205 -7.46 -13.76 3.15
CA TYR A 205 -7.55 -13.11 1.85
C TYR A 205 -8.72 -13.67 1.02
N ALA A 206 -9.22 -14.87 1.33
CA ALA A 206 -10.29 -15.50 0.57
C ALA A 206 -11.60 -14.70 0.60
N LEU A 207 -12.19 -14.52 -0.59
CA LEU A 207 -13.54 -14.00 -0.76
C LEU A 207 -14.52 -14.83 0.09
N GLN A 208 -15.46 -14.15 0.74
CA GLN A 208 -16.64 -14.83 1.25
C GLN A 208 -17.45 -15.22 -0.01
N SER A 209 -17.15 -16.38 -0.58
CA SER A 209 -17.91 -16.92 -1.70
C SER A 209 -19.35 -17.03 -1.23
N HIS A 210 -20.21 -16.18 -1.77
CA HIS A 210 -21.65 -16.30 -1.59
C HIS A 210 -22.03 -17.73 -2.00
N TYR A 211 -22.39 -18.55 -1.02
CA TYR A 211 -23.21 -19.73 -1.26
C TYR A 211 -24.56 -19.20 -1.74
N ASN A 212 -24.79 -19.25 -3.05
CA ASN A 212 -26.11 -19.16 -3.65
C ASN A 212 -26.63 -20.58 -3.85
#